data_AF-A0A3P9PNT0-F1
#
_entry.id   AF-A0A3P9PNT0-F1
#
_cell.length_a   1.000
_cell.length_b   1.000
_cell.length_c   1.000
_cell.angle_alpha   90.00
_cell.angle_beta   90.00
_cell.angle_gamma   90.00
#
_symmetry.space_group_name_H-M   'P 1'
#
loop_
_entity.id
_entity.type
_entity.pdbx_description
1 polymer ?
#
loop_
_entity_poly.entity_id
_entity_poly.type
_entity_poly.pdbx_seq_one_letter_code
_entity_poly.pdbx_strand_id
1 'polypeptide(L)' 'MTSSSAPRMVNSYKRTSSPRSPTNSGELFTPAHEENVRFIHDTFTPVDLSDLKKRNTQDSKKS' A
#
# COMPACT_ATOMS: atom_id res chain seq x y z
N MET A 1 43.83 -4.45 -37.23
CA MET A 1 42.38 -4.59 -37.44
C MET A 1 41.80 -5.29 -36.23
N THR A 2 41.33 -4.54 -35.23
CA THR A 2 40.78 -5.09 -33.99
C THR A 2 39.26 -5.11 -34.09
N SER A 3 38.69 -6.22 -34.53
CA SER A 3 37.23 -6.40 -34.53
C SER A 3 36.80 -6.97 -33.19
N SER A 4 36.44 -6.10 -32.23
CA SER A 4 35.74 -6.54 -31.03
C SER A 4 34.24 -6.52 -31.33
N SER A 5 33.67 -7.67 -31.68
CA SER A 5 32.22 -7.84 -31.76
C SER A 5 31.69 -8.06 -30.34
N ALA A 6 31.59 -6.99 -29.55
CA ALA A 6 30.88 -7.06 -28.29
C ALA A 6 29.37 -7.19 -28.58
N PRO A 7 28.67 -8.20 -28.03
CA PRO A 7 27.22 -8.29 -28.19
C PRO A 7 26.59 -7.10 -27.47
N ARG A 8 26.05 -6.15 -28.25
CA ARG A 8 25.27 -5.05 -27.70
C ARG A 8 23.95 -5.64 -27.21
N MET A 9 23.84 -5.82 -25.90
CA MET A 9 22.56 -6.18 -25.26
C MET A 9 21.50 -5.16 -25.67
N VAL A 10 20.56 -5.58 -26.51
CA VAL A 10 19.35 -4.81 -26.77
C VAL A 10 18.52 -4.91 -25.50
N ASN A 11 18.59 -3.87 -24.68
CA ASN A 11 17.61 -3.65 -23.62
C ASN A 11 16.25 -3.39 -24.29
N SER A 12 15.58 -4.46 -24.72
CA SER A 12 14.13 -4.45 -24.91
C SER A 12 13.48 -4.45 -23.53
N TYR A 13 13.75 -3.40 -22.74
CA TYR A 13 12.89 -3.04 -21.62
C TYR A 13 11.59 -2.62 -22.28
N LYS A 14 10.68 -3.58 -22.44
CA LYS A 14 9.26 -3.25 -22.56
C LYS A 14 9.01 -2.33 -21.39
N ARG A 15 8.75 -1.05 -21.68
CA ARG A 15 8.29 -0.08 -20.68
C ARG A 15 7.05 -0.73 -20.09
N THR A 16 7.21 -1.38 -18.95
CA THR A 16 6.11 -1.96 -18.21
C THR A 16 5.27 -0.76 -17.83
N SER A 17 4.18 -0.52 -18.57
CA SER A 17 3.19 0.45 -18.14
C SER A 17 2.88 0.08 -16.69
N SER A 18 3.00 1.05 -15.79
CA SER A 18 2.63 0.86 -14.39
C SER A 18 1.30 0.10 -14.33
N PRO A 19 1.13 -0.85 -13.39
CA PRO A 19 -0.13 -1.58 -13.28
C PRO A 19 -1.26 -0.55 -13.17
N ARG A 20 -2.10 -0.50 -14.20
CA ARG A 20 -3.20 0.46 -14.28
C ARG A 20 -4.27 -0.05 -13.32
N SER A 21 -4.81 0.84 -12.49
CA SER A 21 -5.92 0.48 -11.60
C SER A 21 -7.03 -0.17 -12.43
N PRO A 22 -7.66 -1.24 -11.92
CA PRO A 22 -8.75 -1.88 -12.62
C PRO A 22 -9.82 -0.85 -12.95
N THR A 23 -10.29 -0.88 -14.21
CA THR A 23 -11.21 0.13 -14.76
C THR A 23 -12.65 -0.07 -14.26
N ASN A 24 -12.92 -1.19 -13.57
CA ASN A 24 -14.21 -1.51 -13.00
C ASN A 24 -14.07 -1.85 -11.51
N SER A 25 -14.81 -1.14 -10.65
CA SER A 25 -14.81 -1.34 -9.20
C SER A 25 -15.55 -2.60 -8.74
N GLY A 26 -16.17 -3.35 -9.65
CA GLY A 26 -16.99 -4.53 -9.35
C GLY A 26 -16.25 -5.87 -9.37
N GLU A 27 -14.99 -5.92 -9.80
CA GLU A 27 -14.21 -7.18 -9.94
C GLU A 27 -13.05 -7.30 -8.93
N LEU A 28 -13.00 -6.45 -7.90
CA LEU A 28 -11.95 -6.48 -6.87
C LEU A 28 -12.23 -7.47 -5.73
N PHE A 29 -13.05 -8.50 -5.97
CA PHE A 29 -13.24 -9.61 -5.04
C PHE A 29 -12.09 -10.62 -5.18
N THR A 30 -10.86 -10.16 -4.95
CA THR A 30 -9.74 -11.09 -4.81
C THR A 30 -9.97 -11.93 -3.55
N PRO A 31 -9.59 -13.21 -3.49
CA PRO A 31 -9.67 -13.99 -2.25
C PRO A 31 -8.97 -13.31 -1.06
N ALA A 32 -7.94 -12.51 -1.34
CA ALA A 32 -7.29 -11.67 -0.34
C ALA A 32 -8.17 -10.52 0.17
N HIS A 33 -9.10 -9.99 -0.62
CA HIS A 33 -10.05 -8.96 -0.19
C HIS A 33 -10.95 -9.46 0.93
N GLU A 34 -11.54 -10.65 0.78
CA GLU A 34 -12.40 -11.25 1.82
C GLU A 34 -11.60 -11.51 3.10
N GLU A 35 -10.39 -12.06 2.99
CA GLU A 35 -9.52 -12.30 4.14
C GLU A 35 -9.11 -10.99 4.84
N ASN A 36 -8.72 -9.97 4.08
CA ASN A 36 -8.35 -8.66 4.63
C ASN A 36 -9.51 -7.99 5.36
N VAL A 37 -10.73 -8.06 4.80
CA VAL A 37 -11.93 -7.52 5.45
C VAL A 37 -12.21 -8.24 6.77
N ARG A 38 -12.14 -9.58 6.77
CA ARG A 38 -12.31 -10.38 7.99
C ARG A 38 -11.24 -10.04 9.03
N PHE A 39 -9.97 -9.96 8.61
CA PHE A 39 -8.86 -9.64 9.50
C PHE A 39 -9.05 -8.28 10.16
N ILE A 40 -9.37 -7.24 9.39
CA ILE A 40 -9.59 -5.89 9.93
C ILE A 40 -10.77 -5.90 10.91
N HIS A 41 -11.89 -6.55 10.56
CA HIS A 41 -13.05 -6.63 11.43
C HIS A 41 -12.74 -7.34 12.76
N ASP A 42 -11.96 -8.41 12.72
CA ASP A 42 -11.66 -9.22 13.90
C ASP A 42 -10.55 -8.62 14.78
N THR A 43 -9.67 -7.79 14.20
CA THR A 43 -8.47 -7.28 14.90
C THR A 43 -8.50 -5.78 15.21
N PHE A 44 -9.36 -5.00 14.54
CA PHE A 44 -9.42 -3.56 14.76
C PHE A 44 -10.24 -3.21 16.00
N THR A 45 -9.59 -2.55 16.96
CA THR A 45 -10.27 -1.97 18.12
C THR A 45 -10.57 -0.49 17.86
N PRO A 46 -11.83 -0.08 17.74
CA PRO A 46 -12.16 1.33 17.59
C PRO A 46 -11.80 2.08 18.87
N VAL A 47 -11.12 3.21 18.72
CA VAL A 47 -10.79 4.11 19.83
C VAL A 47 -11.81 5.24 19.85
N ASP A 48 -12.45 5.47 21.00
CA ASP A 48 -13.26 6.67 21.18
C ASP A 48 -12.37 7.91 21.20
N LEU A 49 -12.57 8.78 20.21
CA LEU A 49 -11.84 10.04 20.07
C LEU A 49 -12.16 11.02 21.21
N SER A 50 -13.26 10.83 21.93
CA SER A 50 -13.59 11.63 23.12
C SER A 50 -12.54 11.45 24.24
N ASP A 51 -11.95 10.25 24.36
CA ASP A 51 -10.92 9.94 25.35
C ASP A 51 -9.55 10.47 24.96
N LEU A 52 -9.28 10.62 23.66
CA LEU A 52 -8.06 11.29 23.18
C LEU A 52 -8.05 12.78 23.55
N LYS A 53 -9.21 13.44 23.55
CA LYS A 53 -9.34 14.85 23.94
C LYS A 53 -9.08 15.07 25.43
N LYS A 54 -9.52 14.15 26.30
CA LYS A 54 -9.33 14.23 27.76
C LYS A 54 -7.87 14.09 28.19
N ARG A 55 -7.08 13.25 27.47
CA ARG A 55 -5.66 13.03 27.76
C ARG A 55 -4.77 14.24 27.46
N ASN A 56 -5.08 15.01 26.41
CA ASN A 56 -4.30 16.19 26.05
C ASN A 56 -4.37 17.32 27.09
N THR A 57 -5.41 17.36 27.93
CA THR A 57 -5.54 18.35 29.00
C THR A 57 -4.81 18.01 30.30
N GLN A 58 -4.42 16.76 30.53
CA GLN A 58 -3.73 16.36 31.78
C GLN A 58 -2.22 16.62 31.74
N ASP A 59 -1.61 16.67 30.55
CA ASP A 59 -0.19 17.00 30.39
C ASP A 59 0.11 18.51 30.42
N SER A 60 -0.90 19.38 30.38
CA SER A 60 -0.69 20.84 30.40
C SER A 60 -0.48 21.43 31.80
N LYS A 61 -0.42 20.63 32.87
CA LYS A 61 -0.25 21.12 34.26
C LYS A 61 1.06 20.72 34.94
N LYS A 62 2.05 20.27 34.17
CA LYS A 62 3.41 20.08 34.67
C LYS A 62 4.42 20.84 33.80
N SER A 63 4.52 22.15 34.01
CA SER A 63 5.69 22.99 33.72
C SER A 63 5.56 24.28 34.53
#